data_AF-A3ZQ25-F1
#
_entry.id   AF-A3ZQ25-F1
#
_cell.length_a   1.000
_cell.length_b   1.000
_cell.length_c   1.000
_cell.angle_alpha   90.00
_cell.angle_beta   90.00
_cell.angle_gamma   90.00
#
_symmetry.space_group_name_H-M   'P 1'
#
loop_
_entity.id
_entity.type
_entity.pdbx_description
1 polymer ?
#
loop_
_entity_poly.entity_id
_entity_poly.type
_entity_poly.pdbx_seq_one_letter_code
_entity_poly.pdbx_strand_id
1 'polypeptide(L)'
;MIRRNLTYAAIMAACFGGPYSFYHPEARKTVESIWTQASSYLPSGEKSGAEKPVASIEAPASHEMPPEQPNPFMTPSLTGSDALNAPVTGPPVQDFLEVFNFNADSRWVATRWPRVSTALADLNLEGLRAPLVTGSQYDDLAGSITYYFDRDGHVQRITFHGTTGDERRLVEMLTRHFGFKHEPTLDAGLYLVKWNGDPTSVLMLRNAMVINASQPHTRLNVALEINRPSRYYGLSPQMTETVEEAKNSQRWGKP
;
A
#
# COMPACT_ATOMS: atom_id res chain seq x y z
N MET A 1 18.20 -23.65 31.46
CA MET A 1 17.40 -22.50 30.95
C MET A 1 18.23 -21.47 30.15
N ILE A 2 19.38 -21.81 29.57
CA ILE A 2 20.28 -20.85 28.86
C ILE A 2 20.14 -20.92 27.31
N ARG A 3 19.57 -21.99 26.77
CA ARG A 3 19.51 -22.21 25.30
C ARG A 3 18.41 -21.43 24.56
N ARG A 4 17.39 -20.91 25.27
CA ARG A 4 16.23 -20.28 24.62
C ARG A 4 16.41 -18.77 24.36
N ASN A 5 17.29 -18.11 25.12
CA ASN A 5 17.48 -16.66 25.02
C ASN A 5 18.45 -16.28 23.88
N LEU A 6 19.37 -17.17 23.48
CA LEU A 6 20.28 -16.92 22.36
C LEU A 6 19.57 -16.99 20.99
N THR A 7 18.52 -17.81 20.86
CA THR A 7 17.79 -17.98 19.60
C THR A 7 17.04 -16.69 19.21
N TYR A 8 16.50 -15.96 20.18
CA TYR A 8 15.84 -14.68 19.94
C TYR A 8 16.84 -13.57 19.56
N ALA A 9 18.05 -13.59 20.11
CA ALA A 9 19.09 -12.62 19.75
C ALA A 9 19.56 -12.77 18.29
N ALA A 10 19.68 -14.02 17.80
CA ALA A 10 20.05 -14.29 16.41
C ALA A 10 18.96 -13.85 15.41
N ILE A 11 17.67 -14.00 15.76
CA ILE A 11 16.54 -13.57 14.93
C ILE A 11 16.43 -12.03 14.89
N MET A 12 16.64 -11.35 16.02
CA MET A 12 16.62 -9.88 16.07
C MET A 12 17.78 -9.25 15.28
N ALA A 13 18.97 -9.85 15.27
CA ALA A 13 20.10 -9.36 14.49
C ALA A 13 19.86 -9.40 12.96
N ALA A 14 19.08 -10.36 12.47
CA ALA A 14 18.73 -10.47 11.04
C ALA A 14 17.74 -9.38 10.58
N CYS A 15 16.91 -8.86 11.49
CA CYS A 15 15.85 -7.90 11.13
C CYS A 15 16.30 -6.43 11.08
N PHE A 16 17.39 -6.05 11.78
CA PHE A 16 17.78 -4.63 11.90
C PHE A 16 19.05 -4.23 11.13
N GLY A 17 19.82 -5.17 10.55
CA GLY A 17 21.13 -4.87 9.93
C GLY A 17 21.16 -4.70 8.40
N GLY A 18 20.09 -5.10 7.71
CA GLY A 18 20.09 -5.19 6.24
C GLY A 18 20.28 -3.86 5.51
N PRO A 19 19.50 -2.80 5.82
CA PRO A 19 19.59 -1.54 5.07
C PRO A 19 20.77 -0.65 5.50
N TYR A 20 21.19 -0.70 6.77
CA TYR A 20 22.15 0.26 7.34
C TYR A 20 23.62 -0.08 7.01
N SER A 21 23.92 -1.36 6.78
CA SER A 21 25.28 -1.84 6.47
C SER A 21 25.74 -1.53 5.04
N PHE A 22 24.83 -1.09 4.16
CA PHE A 22 25.18 -0.69 2.79
C PHE A 22 25.87 0.68 2.71
N TYR A 23 25.64 1.56 3.71
CA TYR A 23 26.10 2.95 3.67
C TYR A 23 27.28 3.27 4.61
N HIS A 24 27.66 2.35 5.52
CA HIS A 24 28.77 2.55 6.46
C HIS A 24 29.78 1.39 6.41
N PRO A 25 31.05 1.62 6.00
CA PRO A 25 32.06 0.57 5.85
C PRO A 25 32.50 -0.05 7.19
N GLU A 26 32.36 0.65 8.31
CA GLU A 26 32.68 0.11 9.64
C GLU A 26 31.61 -0.88 10.12
N ALA A 27 30.33 -0.60 9.83
CA ALA A 27 29.22 -1.49 10.19
C ALA A 27 29.33 -2.86 9.48
N ARG A 28 29.89 -2.89 8.27
CA ARG A 28 30.12 -4.13 7.50
C ARG A 28 31.09 -5.08 8.20
N LYS A 29 32.16 -4.56 8.79
CA LYS A 29 33.14 -5.37 9.56
C LYS A 29 32.53 -5.95 10.83
N THR A 30 31.67 -5.17 11.49
CA THR A 30 30.94 -5.64 12.68
C THR A 30 29.98 -6.78 12.34
N VAL A 31 29.22 -6.65 11.24
CA VAL A 31 28.29 -7.70 10.78
C VAL A 31 29.01 -8.98 10.37
N GLU A 32 30.14 -8.89 9.66
CA GLU A 32 30.94 -10.06 9.27
C GLU A 32 31.52 -10.81 10.49
N SER A 33 31.97 -10.09 11.52
CA SER A 33 32.48 -10.68 12.76
C SER A 33 31.39 -11.40 13.57
N ILE A 34 30.17 -10.84 13.58
CA ILE A 34 29.02 -11.44 14.26
C ILE A 34 28.53 -12.67 13.49
N TRP A 35 28.56 -12.64 12.15
CA TRP A 35 28.18 -13.78 11.31
C TRP A 35 29.15 -14.96 11.46
N THR A 36 30.46 -14.69 11.50
CA THR A 36 31.48 -15.72 11.75
C THR A 36 31.41 -16.29 13.17
N GLN A 37 31.07 -15.46 14.16
CA GLN A 37 30.85 -15.94 15.50
C GLN A 37 29.55 -16.77 15.59
N ALA A 38 28.49 -16.38 14.89
CA ALA A 38 27.21 -17.10 14.86
C ALA A 38 27.29 -18.44 14.13
N SER A 39 28.06 -18.54 13.03
CA SER A 39 28.23 -19.79 12.29
C SER A 39 28.97 -20.87 13.10
N SER A 40 29.77 -20.47 14.10
CA SER A 40 30.44 -21.40 15.01
C SER A 40 29.51 -22.10 16.01
N TYR A 41 28.26 -21.63 16.17
CA TYR A 41 27.26 -22.19 17.09
C TYR A 41 26.10 -22.91 16.38
N LEU A 42 26.13 -23.03 15.05
CA LEU A 42 25.18 -23.83 14.29
C LEU A 42 25.57 -25.32 14.37
N PRO A 43 24.66 -26.23 14.76
CA PRO A 43 24.95 -27.65 14.77
C PRO A 43 25.19 -28.16 13.34
N SER A 44 26.41 -28.66 13.11
CA SER A 44 26.84 -29.38 11.91
C SER A 44 26.01 -30.67 11.75
N GLY A 45 24.98 -30.63 10.91
CA GLY A 45 24.38 -31.84 10.34
C GLY A 45 25.41 -32.59 9.49
N GLU A 46 25.45 -33.91 9.65
CA GLU A 46 26.45 -34.84 9.11
C GLU A 46 26.78 -34.67 7.62
N LYS A 47 28.08 -34.82 7.34
CA LYS A 47 28.66 -34.98 6.01
C LYS A 47 28.24 -36.33 5.42
N SER A 48 27.72 -36.34 4.19
CA SER A 48 27.83 -37.50 3.32
C SER A 48 28.44 -37.10 1.98
N GLY A 49 29.59 -37.72 1.72
CA GLY A 49 30.10 -38.19 0.43
C GLY A 49 29.93 -37.32 -0.81
N ALA A 50 31.06 -36.86 -1.34
CA ALA A 50 31.19 -36.37 -2.69
C ALA A 50 30.78 -37.42 -3.73
N GLU A 51 29.86 -37.05 -4.63
CA GLU A 51 29.84 -37.53 -6.00
C GLU A 51 29.07 -36.54 -6.87
N LYS A 52 29.75 -35.93 -7.85
CA LYS A 52 29.12 -35.14 -8.91
C LYS A 52 28.51 -36.10 -9.93
N PRO A 53 27.20 -36.03 -10.24
CA PRO A 53 26.71 -36.62 -11.47
C PRO A 53 26.74 -35.56 -12.56
N VAL A 54 27.53 -35.83 -13.60
CA VAL A 54 27.40 -35.21 -14.92
C VAL A 54 26.07 -35.70 -15.49
N ALA A 55 25.07 -34.82 -15.58
CA ALA A 55 23.83 -35.13 -16.29
C ALA A 55 24.05 -34.95 -17.79
N SER A 56 24.51 -36.03 -18.44
CA SER A 56 24.32 -36.24 -19.88
C SER A 56 22.91 -36.77 -20.05
N ILE A 57 22.00 -35.96 -20.61
CA ILE A 57 20.66 -36.43 -20.98
C ILE A 57 20.74 -36.89 -22.43
N GLU A 58 20.96 -38.19 -22.58
CA GLU A 58 20.69 -38.93 -23.81
C GLU A 58 19.19 -39.24 -23.82
N ALA A 59 18.49 -38.84 -24.88
CA ALA A 59 17.05 -39.01 -25.01
C ALA A 59 16.69 -40.49 -25.29
N PRO A 60 15.77 -41.12 -24.53
CA PRO A 60 15.14 -42.35 -24.97
C PRO A 60 13.83 -42.07 -25.72
N ALA A 61 13.62 -42.91 -26.72
CA ALA A 61 12.55 -42.87 -27.70
C ALA A 61 11.14 -43.02 -27.11
N SER A 62 10.19 -42.50 -27.90
CA SER A 62 8.73 -42.64 -27.80
C SER A 62 8.25 -44.03 -27.35
N HIS A 63 7.44 -44.07 -26.29
CA HIS A 63 6.50 -45.15 -26.00
C HIS A 63 5.08 -44.58 -26.04
N GLU A 64 4.26 -45.13 -26.93
CA GLU A 64 2.82 -44.87 -27.03
C GLU A 64 2.10 -45.30 -25.74
N MET A 65 1.27 -44.42 -25.19
CA MET A 65 0.31 -44.76 -24.13
C MET A 65 -1.01 -45.26 -24.75
N PRO A 66 -1.68 -46.27 -24.16
CA PRO A 66 -3.01 -46.71 -24.59
C PRO A 66 -4.10 -45.70 -24.19
N PRO A 67 -5.26 -45.67 -24.88
CA PRO A 67 -6.33 -44.73 -24.56
C PRO A 67 -7.00 -45.07 -23.21
N GLU A 68 -7.00 -44.08 -22.33
CA GLU A 68 -7.59 -44.11 -20.99
C GLU A 68 -9.13 -43.97 -21.08
N GLN A 69 -9.87 -44.98 -20.61
CA GLN A 69 -11.33 -44.88 -20.45
C GLN A 69 -11.67 -44.05 -19.20
N PRO A 70 -12.69 -43.16 -19.23
CA PRO A 70 -13.00 -42.33 -18.07
C PRO A 70 -13.74 -43.10 -16.97
N ASN A 71 -13.21 -43.08 -15.75
CA ASN A 71 -13.90 -43.51 -14.53
C ASN A 71 -14.93 -42.45 -14.07
N PRO A 72 -16.15 -42.83 -13.63
CA PRO A 72 -17.26 -41.90 -13.37
C PRO A 72 -17.31 -41.36 -11.94
N PHE A 73 -16.17 -41.18 -11.27
CA PHE A 73 -16.14 -40.56 -9.94
C PHE A 73 -15.84 -39.06 -10.05
N MET A 74 -16.92 -38.27 -10.11
CA MET A 74 -16.94 -36.80 -10.05
C MET A 74 -16.08 -36.28 -8.90
N THR A 75 -14.97 -35.63 -9.22
CA THR A 75 -14.46 -34.52 -8.41
C THR A 75 -15.23 -33.26 -8.80
N PRO A 76 -15.72 -32.42 -7.86
CA PRO A 76 -16.22 -31.11 -8.22
C PRO A 76 -15.01 -30.27 -8.65
N SER A 77 -14.77 -30.19 -9.96
CA SER A 77 -13.91 -29.16 -10.52
C SER A 77 -14.56 -27.81 -10.24
N LEU A 78 -14.03 -27.09 -9.24
CA LEU A 78 -14.12 -25.64 -9.20
C LEU A 78 -13.30 -25.13 -10.39
N THR A 79 -13.92 -25.06 -11.56
CA THR A 79 -13.42 -24.28 -12.70
C THR A 79 -13.50 -22.80 -12.35
N GLY A 80 -12.58 -22.36 -11.49
CA GLY A 80 -12.44 -20.98 -11.03
C GLY A 80 -11.22 -20.31 -11.66
N SER A 81 -11.06 -20.43 -12.98
CA SER A 81 -10.06 -19.67 -13.74
C SER A 81 -10.35 -18.16 -13.80
N ASP A 82 -11.54 -17.72 -13.37
CA ASP A 82 -11.92 -16.30 -13.34
C ASP A 82 -11.36 -15.52 -12.13
N ALA A 83 -11.02 -16.18 -11.02
CA ALA A 83 -10.48 -15.48 -9.85
C ALA A 83 -9.04 -14.96 -10.08
N LEU A 84 -8.31 -15.57 -11.03
CA LEU A 84 -6.95 -15.14 -11.41
C LEU A 84 -6.93 -14.03 -12.48
N ASN A 85 -8.04 -13.82 -13.20
CA ASN A 85 -8.17 -12.82 -14.26
C ASN A 85 -9.08 -11.64 -13.89
N ALA A 86 -9.56 -11.56 -12.65
CA ALA A 86 -10.30 -10.39 -12.19
C ALA A 86 -9.41 -9.13 -12.33
N PRO A 87 -9.87 -8.08 -13.03
CA PRO A 87 -9.09 -6.86 -13.22
C PRO A 87 -8.70 -6.30 -11.85
N VAL A 88 -7.42 -5.90 -11.74
CA VAL A 88 -6.86 -5.35 -10.50
C VAL A 88 -7.53 -4.01 -10.15
N THR A 89 -7.99 -3.30 -11.18
CA THR A 89 -8.68 -2.02 -11.09
C THR A 89 -10.20 -2.23 -11.18
N GLY A 90 -10.96 -1.55 -10.31
CA GLY A 90 -12.42 -1.58 -10.36
C GLY A 90 -12.99 -0.94 -11.65
N PRO A 91 -14.33 -0.91 -11.81
CA PRO A 91 -14.97 -0.30 -12.97
C PRO A 91 -14.53 1.16 -13.20
N PRO A 92 -14.51 1.63 -14.47
CA PRO A 92 -14.04 2.96 -14.84
C PRO A 92 -14.80 4.04 -14.06
N VAL A 93 -14.09 5.11 -13.69
CA VAL A 93 -14.64 6.19 -12.86
C VAL A 93 -14.70 7.47 -13.69
N GLN A 94 -15.91 7.94 -13.98
CA GLN A 94 -16.10 9.22 -14.68
C GLN A 94 -16.30 10.39 -13.71
N ASP A 95 -16.79 10.16 -12.51
CA ASP A 95 -16.97 11.18 -11.49
C ASP A 95 -16.24 10.77 -10.20
N PHE A 96 -15.36 11.64 -9.72
CA PHE A 96 -14.64 11.39 -8.47
C PHE A 96 -15.59 11.33 -7.27
N LEU A 97 -16.76 11.98 -7.31
CA LEU A 97 -17.75 11.88 -6.23
C LEU A 97 -18.30 10.46 -6.06
N GLU A 98 -18.30 9.64 -7.11
CA GLU A 98 -18.67 8.22 -7.01
C GLU A 98 -17.73 7.47 -6.06
N VAL A 99 -16.45 7.82 -6.11
CA VAL A 99 -15.39 7.16 -5.35
C VAL A 99 -15.24 7.76 -3.97
N PHE A 100 -15.24 9.09 -3.85
CA PHE A 100 -15.21 9.81 -2.57
C PHE A 100 -16.60 9.89 -1.92
N ASN A 101 -17.31 8.77 -1.90
CA ASN A 101 -18.70 8.66 -1.48
C ASN A 101 -18.83 8.30 0.00
N PHE A 102 -19.30 9.25 0.81
CA PHE A 102 -19.56 9.04 2.23
C PHE A 102 -20.82 8.21 2.51
N ASN A 103 -21.68 7.98 1.53
CA ASN A 103 -22.87 7.12 1.65
C ASN A 103 -22.56 5.65 1.32
N ALA A 104 -21.30 5.31 1.03
CA ALA A 104 -20.87 3.94 0.87
C ALA A 104 -21.03 3.15 2.18
N ASP A 105 -21.35 1.86 2.06
CA ASP A 105 -21.29 0.89 3.15
C ASP A 105 -20.21 -0.17 2.83
N SER A 106 -19.85 -1.00 3.82
CA SER A 106 -18.81 -2.02 3.66
C SER A 106 -19.12 -3.03 2.53
N ARG A 107 -20.42 -3.32 2.30
CA ARG A 107 -20.86 -4.24 1.24
C ARG A 107 -20.69 -3.63 -0.14
N TRP A 108 -21.00 -2.34 -0.28
CA TRP A 108 -20.77 -1.57 -1.50
C TRP A 108 -19.28 -1.56 -1.83
N VAL A 109 -18.40 -1.32 -0.84
CA VAL A 109 -16.93 -1.33 -1.07
C VAL A 109 -16.47 -2.71 -1.54
N ALA A 110 -16.89 -3.79 -0.87
CA ALA A 110 -16.55 -5.15 -1.27
C ALA A 110 -17.11 -5.56 -2.66
N THR A 111 -18.19 -4.92 -3.12
CA THR A 111 -18.77 -5.18 -4.45
C THR A 111 -18.14 -4.29 -5.53
N ARG A 112 -17.84 -3.02 -5.20
CA ARG A 112 -17.28 -2.03 -6.13
C ARG A 112 -15.83 -2.32 -6.46
N TRP A 113 -15.06 -2.83 -5.50
CA TRP A 113 -13.63 -3.07 -5.65
C TRP A 113 -13.34 -4.57 -5.75
N PRO A 114 -12.69 -5.02 -6.83
CA PRO A 114 -12.36 -6.44 -7.02
C PRO A 114 -11.49 -7.03 -5.90
N ARG A 115 -10.71 -6.17 -5.24
CA ARG A 115 -9.84 -6.54 -4.11
C ARG A 115 -9.92 -5.49 -3.03
N VAL A 116 -10.16 -5.94 -1.81
CA VAL A 116 -10.20 -5.10 -0.62
C VAL A 116 -9.33 -5.75 0.45
N SER A 117 -8.52 -4.94 1.13
CA SER A 117 -7.77 -5.35 2.32
C SER A 117 -8.34 -4.67 3.54
N THR A 118 -8.49 -5.41 4.64
CA THR A 118 -8.87 -4.84 5.92
C THR A 118 -7.65 -4.15 6.55
N ALA A 119 -7.85 -2.95 7.05
CA ALA A 119 -6.84 -2.15 7.73
C ALA A 119 -7.43 -1.65 9.05
N LEU A 120 -6.80 -1.97 10.17
CA LEU A 120 -7.11 -1.33 11.44
C LEU A 120 -6.26 -0.06 11.52
N ALA A 121 -6.83 1.11 11.25
CA ALA A 121 -6.06 2.36 11.22
C ALA A 121 -6.23 3.23 12.46
N ASP A 122 -7.31 3.03 13.22
CA ASP A 122 -7.62 3.83 14.40
C ASP A 122 -8.46 2.98 15.37
N LEU A 123 -8.32 3.15 16.68
CA LEU A 123 -8.86 2.26 17.73
C LEU A 123 -10.39 2.03 17.68
N ASN A 124 -11.12 2.77 16.85
CA ASN A 124 -12.58 2.68 16.71
C ASN A 124 -13.09 2.63 15.26
N LEU A 125 -12.20 2.58 14.26
CA LEU A 125 -12.60 2.59 12.84
C LEU A 125 -12.08 1.34 12.12
N GLU A 126 -12.99 0.67 11.42
CA GLU A 126 -12.64 -0.42 10.52
C GLU A 126 -12.31 0.15 9.14
N GLY A 127 -11.11 -0.11 8.63
CA GLY A 127 -10.66 0.37 7.33
C GLY A 127 -10.81 -0.70 6.25
N LEU A 128 -11.35 -0.32 5.10
CA LEU A 128 -11.34 -1.12 3.87
C LEU A 128 -10.54 -0.38 2.79
N ARG A 129 -9.41 -0.96 2.40
CA ARG A 129 -8.48 -0.39 1.41
C ARG A 129 -8.60 -1.09 0.07
N ALA A 130 -8.64 -0.32 -1.01
CA ALA A 130 -8.69 -0.81 -2.38
C ALA A 130 -7.70 -0.07 -3.29
N PRO A 131 -7.17 -0.73 -4.34
CA PRO A 131 -6.48 -0.04 -5.43
C PRO A 131 -7.48 0.81 -6.24
N LEU A 132 -7.09 2.03 -6.58
CA LEU A 132 -7.89 2.96 -7.38
C LEU A 132 -7.11 3.37 -8.62
N VAL A 133 -7.72 3.20 -9.78
CA VAL A 133 -7.31 3.84 -11.05
C VAL A 133 -8.57 4.34 -11.71
N THR A 134 -8.71 5.64 -11.92
CA THR A 134 -9.96 6.23 -12.45
C THR A 134 -10.05 6.17 -13.97
N GLY A 135 -8.91 6.19 -14.66
CA GLY A 135 -8.81 6.12 -16.11
C GLY A 135 -7.39 6.32 -16.62
N SER A 136 -7.27 6.82 -17.85
CA SER A 136 -6.01 7.07 -18.57
C SER A 136 -5.82 8.53 -19.00
N GLN A 137 -6.70 9.44 -18.56
CA GLN A 137 -6.57 10.87 -18.80
C GLN A 137 -5.48 11.48 -17.90
N TYR A 138 -4.96 12.63 -18.32
CA TYR A 138 -3.87 13.30 -17.61
C TYR A 138 -4.24 13.71 -16.17
N ASP A 139 -5.51 14.01 -15.94
CA ASP A 139 -6.12 14.39 -14.67
C ASP A 139 -6.73 13.21 -13.89
N ASP A 140 -6.56 11.96 -14.36
CA ASP A 140 -7.00 10.78 -13.64
C ASP A 140 -6.10 10.47 -12.43
N LEU A 141 -6.66 9.73 -11.48
CA LEU A 141 -6.00 9.34 -10.23
C LEU A 141 -5.56 7.88 -10.30
N ALA A 142 -4.37 7.60 -9.79
CA ALA A 142 -3.87 6.25 -9.61
C ALA A 142 -3.26 6.08 -8.21
N GLY A 143 -3.65 5.05 -7.47
CA GLY A 143 -3.13 4.82 -6.13
C GLY A 143 -4.00 3.87 -5.30
N SER A 144 -4.20 4.23 -4.03
CA SER A 144 -5.04 3.47 -3.12
C SER A 144 -5.99 4.38 -2.37
N ILE A 145 -7.23 3.93 -2.24
CA ILE A 145 -8.26 4.58 -1.44
C ILE A 145 -8.59 3.70 -0.23
N THR A 146 -8.87 4.32 0.91
CA THR A 146 -9.30 3.64 2.12
C THR A 146 -10.56 4.29 2.67
N TYR A 147 -11.58 3.47 2.92
CA TYR A 147 -12.82 3.88 3.58
C TYR A 147 -12.78 3.42 5.03
N TYR A 148 -13.08 4.33 5.96
CA TYR A 148 -13.11 4.04 7.38
C TYR A 148 -14.54 4.11 7.91
N PHE A 149 -14.97 3.03 8.51
CA PHE A 149 -16.33 2.85 9.01
C PHE A 149 -16.35 2.93 10.54
N ASP A 150 -17.42 3.53 11.07
CA ASP A 150 -17.74 3.39 12.49
C ASP A 150 -18.39 2.03 12.78
N ARG A 151 -18.75 1.82 14.05
CA ARG A 151 -19.45 0.60 14.50
C ARG A 151 -20.84 0.43 13.90
N ASP A 152 -21.43 1.50 13.38
CA ASP A 152 -22.73 1.49 12.73
C ASP A 152 -22.62 1.22 11.21
N GLY A 153 -21.40 1.02 10.70
CA GLY A 153 -21.12 0.72 9.30
C GLY A 153 -21.17 1.94 8.38
N HIS A 154 -21.13 3.16 8.91
CA HIS A 154 -21.13 4.38 8.11
C HIS A 154 -19.71 4.90 7.88
N VAL A 155 -19.42 5.40 6.67
CA VAL A 155 -18.13 6.02 6.37
C VAL A 155 -17.98 7.32 7.14
N GLN A 156 -16.91 7.39 7.93
CA GLN A 156 -16.50 8.56 8.71
C GLN A 156 -15.27 9.26 8.13
N ARG A 157 -14.41 8.51 7.44
CA ARG A 157 -13.19 9.04 6.82
C ARG A 157 -12.92 8.34 5.49
N ILE A 158 -12.43 9.09 4.52
CA ILE A 158 -11.91 8.58 3.26
C ILE A 158 -10.49 9.11 3.09
N THR A 159 -9.52 8.22 2.90
CA THR A 159 -8.16 8.62 2.55
C THR A 159 -7.80 8.15 1.15
N PHE A 160 -7.03 8.95 0.43
CA PHE A 160 -6.43 8.58 -0.83
C PHE A 160 -4.95 8.93 -0.84
N HIS A 161 -4.14 7.96 -1.26
CA HIS A 161 -2.72 8.13 -1.48
C HIS A 161 -2.40 7.63 -2.88
N GLY A 162 -1.81 8.48 -3.71
CA GLY A 162 -1.54 8.14 -5.09
C GLY A 162 -0.91 9.28 -5.87
N THR A 163 -1.11 9.26 -7.17
CA THR A 163 -0.57 10.25 -8.09
C THR A 163 -1.59 10.72 -9.12
N THR A 164 -1.30 11.88 -9.71
CA THR A 164 -2.00 12.40 -10.89
C THR A 164 -1.04 13.23 -11.75
N GLY A 165 -1.41 13.48 -13.01
CA GLY A 165 -0.72 14.44 -13.86
C GLY A 165 -1.20 15.88 -13.65
N ASP A 166 -2.48 16.05 -13.30
CA ASP A 166 -3.15 17.34 -13.15
C ASP A 166 -4.17 17.29 -12.01
N GLU A 167 -4.02 18.16 -11.03
CA GLU A 167 -4.84 18.22 -9.85
C GLU A 167 -6.19 18.92 -10.06
N ARG A 168 -6.38 19.68 -11.16
CA ARG A 168 -7.47 20.66 -11.26
C ARG A 168 -8.85 20.06 -11.05
N ARG A 169 -9.13 18.90 -11.66
CA ARG A 169 -10.41 18.18 -11.51
C ARG A 169 -10.64 17.71 -10.07
N LEU A 170 -9.59 17.21 -9.41
CA LEU A 170 -9.65 16.79 -8.00
C LEU A 170 -9.90 17.99 -7.08
N VAL A 171 -9.14 19.08 -7.26
CA VAL A 171 -9.26 20.32 -6.47
C VAL A 171 -10.63 20.95 -6.67
N GLU A 172 -11.15 21.00 -7.90
CA GLU A 172 -12.49 21.52 -8.19
C GLU A 172 -13.58 20.74 -7.45
N MET A 173 -13.50 19.40 -7.46
CA MET A 173 -14.44 18.57 -6.70
C MET A 173 -14.32 18.83 -5.19
N LEU A 174 -13.11 18.87 -4.64
CA LEU A 174 -12.88 19.07 -3.21
C LEU A 174 -13.33 20.45 -2.71
N THR A 175 -13.05 21.49 -3.47
CA THR A 175 -13.45 22.86 -3.13
C THR A 175 -14.97 23.04 -3.23
N ARG A 176 -15.60 22.49 -4.28
CA ARG A 176 -17.05 22.61 -4.53
C ARG A 176 -17.90 21.77 -3.57
N HIS A 177 -17.51 20.52 -3.32
CA HIS A 177 -18.36 19.55 -2.59
C HIS A 177 -17.94 19.32 -1.14
N PHE A 178 -16.66 19.50 -0.82
CA PHE A 178 -16.13 19.22 0.51
C PHE A 178 -15.62 20.48 1.24
N GLY A 179 -15.74 21.66 0.63
CA GLY A 179 -15.43 22.94 1.27
C GLY A 179 -13.95 23.20 1.51
N PHE A 180 -13.06 22.50 0.79
CA PHE A 180 -11.62 22.72 0.87
C PHE A 180 -11.26 24.15 0.46
N LYS A 181 -10.29 24.74 1.16
CA LYS A 181 -9.76 26.06 0.85
C LYS A 181 -8.24 25.99 0.69
N HIS A 182 -7.72 26.71 -0.29
CA HIS A 182 -6.29 26.81 -0.52
C HIS A 182 -5.59 27.49 0.66
N GLU A 183 -4.42 26.99 1.01
CA GLU A 183 -3.56 27.53 2.07
C GLU A 183 -2.16 27.80 1.49
N PRO A 184 -1.49 28.89 1.92
CA PRO A 184 -0.14 29.19 1.45
C PRO A 184 0.84 28.03 1.72
N THR A 185 1.52 27.57 0.67
CA THR A 185 2.49 26.48 0.75
C THR A 185 3.62 26.65 -0.28
N LEU A 186 4.76 26.02 -0.02
CA LEU A 186 5.87 25.85 -0.95
C LEU A 186 5.74 24.56 -1.80
N ASP A 187 4.84 23.67 -1.42
CA ASP A 187 4.53 22.47 -2.21
C ASP A 187 3.62 22.82 -3.41
N ALA A 188 3.26 21.84 -4.24
CA ALA A 188 2.42 22.08 -5.42
C ALA A 188 1.01 22.56 -5.01
N GLY A 189 0.54 22.18 -3.83
CA GLY A 189 -0.70 22.69 -3.27
C GLY A 189 -1.00 22.15 -1.89
N LEU A 190 -1.66 22.97 -1.09
CA LEU A 190 -2.18 22.61 0.22
C LEU A 190 -3.60 23.15 0.32
N TYR A 191 -4.53 22.28 0.67
CA TYR A 191 -5.91 22.67 0.87
C TYR A 191 -6.42 22.07 2.16
N LEU A 192 -7.13 22.87 2.95
CA LEU A 192 -7.64 22.48 4.25
C LEU A 192 -9.14 22.74 4.37
N VAL A 193 -9.79 21.88 5.13
CA VAL A 193 -11.03 22.21 5.82
C VAL A 193 -10.66 22.38 7.29
N LYS A 194 -11.10 23.49 7.89
CA LYS A 194 -10.82 23.82 9.28
C LYS A 194 -12.11 23.97 10.07
N TRP A 195 -12.04 23.66 11.36
CA TRP A 195 -13.12 23.92 12.31
C TRP A 195 -12.56 24.37 13.64
N ASN A 196 -13.10 25.47 14.16
CA ASN A 196 -12.55 26.16 15.33
C ASN A 196 -11.04 26.44 15.22
N GLY A 197 -10.53 26.59 13.99
CA GLY A 197 -9.10 26.82 13.70
C GLY A 197 -8.30 25.55 13.41
N ASP A 198 -8.76 24.39 13.84
CA ASP A 198 -8.04 23.13 13.67
C ASP A 198 -8.37 22.46 12.33
N PRO A 199 -7.36 21.91 11.61
CA PRO A 199 -7.59 21.20 10.37
C PRO A 199 -8.35 19.89 10.63
N THR A 200 -9.40 19.66 9.84
CA THR A 200 -10.24 18.47 9.93
C THR A 200 -10.18 17.63 8.67
N SER A 201 -9.80 18.21 7.53
CA SER A 201 -9.54 17.49 6.29
C SER A 201 -8.41 18.19 5.55
N VAL A 202 -7.62 17.44 4.80
CA VAL A 202 -6.41 17.95 4.15
C VAL A 202 -6.17 17.29 2.80
N LEU A 203 -5.78 18.11 1.84
CA LEU A 203 -5.20 17.71 0.57
C LEU A 203 -3.80 18.29 0.52
N MET A 204 -2.81 17.43 0.40
CA MET A 204 -1.43 17.80 0.10
C MET A 204 -1.07 17.31 -1.29
N LEU A 205 -0.58 18.23 -2.10
CA LEU A 205 -0.06 17.98 -3.43
C LEU A 205 1.42 18.30 -3.45
N ARG A 206 2.24 17.33 -3.85
CA ARG A 206 3.69 17.49 -3.95
C ARG A 206 4.14 17.13 -5.35
N ASN A 207 5.08 17.90 -5.91
CA ASN A 207 5.74 17.50 -7.14
C ASN A 207 6.48 16.18 -6.92
N ALA A 208 6.46 15.30 -7.92
CA ALA A 208 7.33 14.15 -7.94
C ALA A 208 8.80 14.59 -7.95
N MET A 209 9.66 13.81 -7.28
CA MET A 209 11.09 14.12 -7.22
C MET A 209 11.74 14.14 -8.60
N VAL A 210 11.20 13.35 -9.53
CA VAL A 210 11.63 13.28 -10.92
C VAL A 210 10.40 13.33 -11.80
N ILE A 211 10.35 14.29 -12.71
CA ILE A 211 9.28 14.41 -13.71
C ILE A 211 9.76 13.75 -14.99
N ASN A 212 9.09 12.67 -15.40
CA ASN A 212 9.39 11.97 -16.64
C ASN A 212 8.33 12.25 -17.70
N ALA A 213 8.75 12.63 -18.91
CA ALA A 213 7.86 12.83 -20.04
C ALA A 213 7.11 11.54 -20.42
N SER A 214 7.70 10.36 -20.19
CA SER A 214 7.05 9.07 -20.46
C SER A 214 6.04 8.63 -19.40
N GLN A 215 5.94 9.35 -18.27
CA GLN A 215 5.00 9.06 -17.18
C GLN A 215 4.20 10.31 -16.82
N PRO A 216 3.28 10.75 -17.69
CA PRO A 216 2.55 12.00 -17.48
C PRO A 216 1.63 11.96 -16.26
N HIS A 217 1.14 10.79 -15.83
CA HIS A 217 0.21 10.63 -14.70
C HIS A 217 0.85 10.59 -13.30
N THR A 218 2.17 10.74 -13.21
CA THR A 218 2.92 10.63 -11.94
C THR A 218 3.65 11.91 -11.57
N ARG A 219 3.22 13.06 -12.10
CA ARG A 219 3.86 14.37 -11.86
C ARG A 219 3.59 14.90 -10.47
N LEU A 220 2.43 14.59 -9.91
CA LEU A 220 2.00 15.01 -8.59
C LEU A 220 1.74 13.80 -7.72
N ASN A 221 2.29 13.83 -6.51
CA ASN A 221 1.89 12.95 -5.42
C ASN A 221 0.73 13.60 -4.68
N VAL A 222 -0.31 12.81 -4.42
CA VAL A 222 -1.55 13.21 -3.77
C VAL A 222 -1.65 12.46 -2.45
N ALA A 223 -1.78 13.21 -1.36
CA ALA A 223 -2.20 12.70 -0.06
C ALA A 223 -3.46 13.45 0.37
N LEU A 224 -4.56 12.73 0.48
CA LEU A 224 -5.88 13.27 0.75
C LEU A 224 -6.49 12.54 1.95
N GLU A 225 -7.01 13.29 2.89
CA GLU A 225 -7.89 12.80 3.94
C GLU A 225 -9.11 13.72 4.03
N ILE A 226 -10.29 13.11 3.87
CA ILE A 226 -11.58 13.78 4.03
C ILE A 226 -12.26 13.12 5.23
N ASN A 227 -12.68 13.94 6.19
CA ASN A 227 -13.42 13.49 7.35
C ASN A 227 -14.84 14.04 7.29
N ARG A 228 -15.80 13.19 7.65
CA ARG A 228 -17.17 13.63 7.92
C ARG A 228 -17.14 14.50 9.19
N PRO A 229 -17.85 15.63 9.24
CA PRO A 229 -18.03 16.37 10.48
C PRO A 229 -18.95 15.57 11.42
N SER A 230 -18.35 14.63 12.17
CA SER A 230 -19.07 13.69 13.02
C SER A 230 -18.35 13.52 14.37
N ARG A 231 -18.72 12.47 15.12
CA ARG A 231 -18.17 12.15 16.43
C ARG A 231 -16.66 11.90 16.42
N TYR A 232 -16.10 11.44 15.30
CA TYR A 232 -14.66 11.22 15.12
C TYR A 232 -14.06 12.45 14.48
N TYR A 233 -13.95 13.50 15.30
CA TYR A 233 -13.59 14.83 14.81
C TYR A 233 -12.07 15.03 14.79
N GLY A 234 -11.54 15.40 13.63
CA GLY A 234 -10.12 15.72 13.44
C GLY A 234 -9.40 14.79 12.48
N LEU A 235 -8.18 15.19 12.12
CA LEU A 235 -7.29 14.39 11.28
C LEU A 235 -6.88 13.08 11.97
N SER A 236 -6.59 12.06 11.17
CA SER A 236 -5.94 10.86 11.66
C SER A 236 -4.59 11.20 12.31
N PRO A 237 -4.08 10.36 13.24
CA PRO A 237 -2.77 10.59 13.85
C PRO A 237 -1.65 10.70 12.80
N GLN A 238 -1.69 9.84 11.78
CA GLN A 238 -0.70 9.83 10.68
C GLN A 238 -0.75 11.11 9.85
N MET A 239 -1.95 11.59 9.55
CA MET A 239 -2.12 12.82 8.78
C MET A 239 -1.76 14.06 9.60
N THR A 240 -2.05 14.04 10.90
CA THR A 240 -1.64 15.08 11.85
C THR A 240 -0.11 15.19 11.87
N GLU A 241 0.59 14.07 12.04
CA GLU A 241 2.05 14.03 12.01
C GLU A 241 2.61 14.58 10.69
N THR A 242 2.04 14.16 9.56
CA THR A 242 2.47 14.63 8.23
C THR A 242 2.26 16.14 8.06
N VAL A 243 1.15 16.66 8.58
CA VAL A 243 0.82 18.10 8.57
C VAL A 243 1.76 18.87 9.49
N GLU A 244 2.04 18.36 10.69
CA GLU A 244 2.96 18.98 11.64
C GLU A 244 4.40 19.00 11.11
N GLU A 245 4.87 17.91 10.51
CA GLU A 245 6.16 17.87 9.82
C GLU A 245 6.24 18.92 8.71
N ALA A 246 5.19 19.05 7.91
CA ALA A 246 5.12 20.04 6.84
C ALA A 246 5.09 21.50 7.36
N LYS A 247 4.43 21.74 8.50
CA LYS A 247 4.47 23.03 9.21
C LYS A 247 5.87 23.33 9.75
N ASN A 248 6.48 22.36 10.44
CA ASN A 248 7.79 22.50 11.09
C ASN A 248 8.91 22.71 10.08
N SER A 249 8.82 22.08 8.91
CA SER A 249 9.75 22.27 7.80
C SER A 249 9.60 23.61 7.05
N GLN A 250 8.75 24.53 7.56
CA GLN A 250 8.45 25.83 6.94
C GLN A 250 7.94 25.73 5.49
N ARG A 251 7.40 24.57 5.11
CA ARG A 251 6.76 24.40 3.79
C ARG A 251 5.39 25.05 3.77
N TRP A 252 4.79 25.28 4.94
CA TRP A 252 3.56 26.06 5.10
C TRP A 252 3.94 27.53 5.25
N GLY A 253 3.25 28.41 4.53
CA GLY A 253 3.48 29.84 4.63
C GLY A 253 3.27 30.33 6.07
N LYS A 254 4.04 31.34 6.48
CA LYS A 254 3.78 32.03 7.74
C LYS A 254 2.40 32.73 7.67
N PRO A 255 1.64 32.78 8.78
CA PRO A 255 0.42 33.56 8.84
C PRO A 255 0.68 35.05 8.58
#